data_AF-A0A1Y6D5P1-F1
#
_entry.id   AF-A0A1Y6D5P1-F1
#
_cell.length_a   1.000
_cell.length_b   1.000
_cell.length_c   1.000
_cell.angle_alpha   90.00
_cell.angle_beta   90.00
_cell.angle_gamma   90.00
#
_symmetry.space_group_name_H-M   'P 1'
#
loop_
_entity.id
_entity.type
_entity.pdbx_description
1 polymer ?
#
loop_
_entity_poly.entity_id
_entity_poly.type
_entity_poly.pdbx_seq_one_letter_code
_entity_poly.pdbx_strand_id
1 'polypeptide(L)' 'MKPIMICRECRQPLTEEEVEYYEDRCRCERCEGEWTEQIAAWRTGGEDAELDALYDLPAPTAH' A
#
# COMPACT_ATOMS: atom_id res chain seq x y z
N MET A 1 20.18 20.63 3.23
CA MET A 1 19.87 19.20 3.46
C MET A 1 18.47 18.95 2.96
N LYS A 2 18.27 18.07 1.97
CA LYS A 2 16.93 17.55 1.67
C LYS A 2 16.46 16.71 2.87
N PRO A 3 15.18 16.73 3.25
CA PRO A 3 14.67 15.87 4.31
C PRO A 3 14.83 14.39 3.91
N ILE A 4 15.22 13.54 4.87
CA ILE A 4 15.23 12.09 4.67
C ILE A 4 13.79 11.61 4.75
N MET A 5 13.28 11.04 3.66
CA MET A 5 11.95 10.44 3.62
C MET A 5 12.04 9.00 4.13
N ILE A 6 11.01 8.56 4.87
CA ILE A 6 10.95 7.23 5.47
C ILE A 6 9.70 6.49 5.03
N CYS A 7 9.83 5.17 4.83
CA CYS A 7 8.71 4.30 4.54
C CYS A 7 7.76 4.28 5.75
N ARG A 8 6.46 4.52 5.54
CA ARG A 8 5.46 4.52 6.62
C ARG A 8 5.22 3.14 7.23
N GLU A 9 5.40 2.09 6.44
CA GLU A 9 5.15 0.70 6.86
C GLU A 9 6.31 0.14 7.67
N CYS A 10 7.53 0.20 7.14
CA CYS A 10 8.68 -0.46 7.75
C CYS A 10 9.73 0.49 8.35
N ARG A 11 9.50 1.81 8.27
CA ARG A 11 10.37 2.87 8.83
C ARG A 11 11.80 2.88 8.30
N GLN A 12 12.06 2.22 7.17
CA GLN A 12 13.34 2.30 6.47
C GLN A 12 13.47 3.62 5.69
N PRO A 13 14.68 4.19 5.55
CA PRO A 13 14.89 5.34 4.69
C PRO A 13 14.56 4.99 3.23
N LEU A 14 13.89 5.90 2.54
CA LEU A 14 13.59 5.77 1.12
C LEU A 14 14.78 6.25 0.28
N THR A 15 15.04 5.55 -0.82
CA THR A 15 15.95 6.01 -1.87
C THR A 15 15.33 7.17 -2.67
N GLU A 16 16.14 7.92 -3.42
CA GLU A 16 15.62 9.01 -4.27
C GLU A 16 14.69 8.47 -5.35
N GLU A 17 14.99 7.31 -5.93
CA GLU A 17 14.14 6.61 -6.90
C GLU A 17 12.79 6.22 -6.32
N GLU A 18 12.75 5.67 -5.10
CA GLU A 18 11.48 5.32 -4.43
C GLU A 18 10.65 6.57 -4.11
N VAL A 19 11.28 7.67 -3.70
CA VAL A 19 10.58 8.94 -3.46
C VAL A 19 10.00 9.50 -4.76
N GLU A 20 10.74 9.43 -5.86
CA GLU A 20 10.26 9.91 -7.17
C GLU A 20 9.15 9.01 -7.73
N TYR A 21 9.29 7.69 -7.63
CA TYR A 21 8.35 6.74 -8.21
C TYR A 21 7.05 6.64 -7.41
N TYR A 22 7.13 6.61 -6.07
CA TYR A 22 5.96 6.50 -5.20
C TYR A 22 5.41 7.85 -4.74
N GLU A 23 6.02 8.95 -5.18
CA GLU A 23 5.67 10.35 -4.90
C GLU A 23 5.32 10.54 -3.41
N ASP A 24 4.01 10.65 -3.12
CA ASP A 24 3.48 10.98 -1.79
C ASP A 24 3.19 9.76 -0.91
N ARG A 25 3.24 8.54 -1.46
CA ARG A 25 2.87 7.32 -0.70
C ARG A 25 3.86 7.02 0.41
N CYS A 26 5.07 7.59 0.37
CA CYS A 26 6.13 7.36 1.34
C CYS A 26 6.27 5.85 1.66
N ARG A 27 6.36 5.04 0.61
CA ARG A 27 6.40 3.57 0.70
C ARG A 27 7.57 3.05 -0.10
N CYS A 28 8.33 2.13 0.50
CA CYS A 28 9.46 1.50 -0.18
C CYS A 28 9.00 0.38 -1.10
N GLU A 29 9.84 0.03 -2.07
CA GLU A 29 9.54 -0.98 -3.09
C GLU A 29 9.14 -2.32 -2.46
N ARG A 30 9.85 -2.75 -1.40
CA ARG A 30 9.53 -4.00 -0.70
C ARG A 30 8.10 -4.02 -0.14
N CYS A 31 7.70 -2.97 0.55
CA CYS A 31 6.36 -2.90 1.15
C CYS A 31 5.27 -2.77 0.08
N GLU A 32 5.58 -2.15 -1.07
CA GLU A 32 4.65 -2.15 -2.19
C GLU A 32 4.52 -3.53 -2.84
N GLY A 33 5.62 -4.28 -2.95
CA GLY A 33 5.62 -5.66 -3.41
C GLY A 33 4.77 -6.56 -2.51
N GLU A 34 5.01 -6.51 -1.19
CA GLU A 34 4.25 -7.27 -0.19
C GLU A 34 2.74 -6.97 -0.28
N TRP A 35 2.39 -5.69 -0.42
CA TRP A 35 0.99 -5.27 -0.61
C TRP A 35 0.38 -5.78 -1.91
N THR A 36 1.14 -5.75 -3.00
CA THR A 36 0.69 -6.25 -4.31
C THR A 36 0.43 -7.75 -4.26
N GLU A 37 1.30 -8.51 -3.59
CA GLU A 37 1.13 -9.95 -3.36
C GLU A 37 -0.08 -10.25 -2.48
N GLN A 38 -0.28 -9.48 -1.39
CA GLN A 38 -1.45 -9.59 -0.52
C GLN A 38 -2.76 -9.37 -1.29
N ILE A 39 -2.84 -8.30 -2.08
CA ILE A 39 -4.01 -8.04 -2.94
C ILE A 39 -4.21 -9.19 -3.94
N ALA A 40 -3.14 -9.67 -4.57
CA ALA A 40 -3.24 -10.74 -5.55
C ALA A 40 -3.79 -12.02 -4.92
N ALA A 41 -3.29 -12.41 -3.74
CA ALA A 41 -3.78 -13.54 -2.98
C ALA A 41 -5.26 -13.38 -2.63
N TRP A 42 -5.64 -12.23 -2.06
CA TRP A 42 -7.03 -11.91 -1.72
C TRP A 42 -7.97 -11.99 -2.92
N ARG A 43 -7.58 -11.39 -4.07
CA ARG A 43 -8.36 -11.45 -5.31
C ARG A 43 -8.55 -12.86 -5.87
N THR A 44 -7.67 -13.80 -5.53
CA THR A 44 -7.77 -15.21 -5.93
C THR A 44 -8.50 -16.08 -4.90
N GLY A 45 -9.14 -15.48 -3.90
CA GLY A 45 -9.93 -16.17 -2.88
C GLY A 45 -9.19 -16.41 -1.57
N GLY A 46 -8.06 -15.73 -1.33
CA GLY A 46 -7.45 -15.64 -0.02
C GLY A 46 -8.27 -14.78 0.94
N GLU A 47 -8.24 -15.10 2.22
CA GLU A 47 -8.90 -14.31 3.26
C GLU A 47 -7.98 -13.18 3.73
N ASP A 48 -8.50 -11.96 3.81
CA ASP A 48 -7.77 -10.81 4.34
C ASP A 48 -8.73 -9.84 5.02
N ALA A 49 -8.72 -9.82 6.35
CA ALA A 49 -9.71 -9.09 7.14
C ALA A 49 -9.69 -7.57 6.90
N GLU A 50 -8.54 -7.00 6.52
CA GLU A 50 -8.43 -5.56 6.25
C GLU A 50 -9.00 -5.23 4.87
N LEU A 51 -8.64 -6.00 3.85
CA LEU A 51 -9.21 -5.85 2.51
C LEU A 51 -10.71 -6.16 2.49
N ASP A 52 -11.14 -7.20 3.19
CA ASP A 52 -12.55 -7.53 3.36
C ASP A 52 -13.28 -6.34 3.99
N ALA A 53 -12.81 -5.79 5.11
CA ALA A 53 -13.44 -4.63 5.74
C ALA A 53 -13.51 -3.38 4.83
N LEU A 54 -12.52 -3.18 3.95
CA LEU A 54 -12.52 -2.08 2.98
C LEU A 54 -13.51 -2.28 1.83
N TYR A 55 -13.65 -3.51 1.34
CA TYR A 55 -14.38 -3.82 0.10
C TYR A 55 -15.73 -4.51 0.30
N ASP A 56 -16.07 -4.93 1.52
CA ASP A 56 -17.36 -5.51 1.90
C ASP A 56 -18.42 -4.42 2.21
N LEU A 57 -18.09 -3.14 1.97
CA LEU A 57 -19.04 -2.05 2.04
C LEU A 57 -20.05 -2.15 0.88
N PRO A 58 -21.36 -2.12 1.16
CA PRO A 58 -22.36 -2.11 0.11
C PRO A 58 -22.15 -0.88 -0.78
N ALA A 59 -22.28 -1.08 -2.11
CA ALA A 59 -22.18 0.01 -3.07
C ALA A 59 -23.07 1.19 -2.62
N PRO A 60 -22.57 2.44 -2.64
CA PRO A 60 -23.35 3.58 -2.19
C PRO A 60 -24.65 3.62 -3.00
N THR A 61 -25.78 3.54 -2.31
CA THR A 61 -27.09 3.66 -2.95
C THR A 61 -27.19 5.05 -3.57
N ALA A 62 -27.15 5.12 -4.89
CA ALA A 62 -27.41 6.35 -5.62
C ALA A 62 -28.84 6.81 -5.28
N HIS A 63 -28.95 7.95 -4.61
CA HIS A 63 -30.21 8.66 -4.37
C HIS A 63 -30.45 9.69 -5.47
#